data_AF-A0AAW6QZX8-F1
#
_entry.id   AF-A0AAW6QZX8-F1
#
_cell.length_a   1.000
_cell.length_b   1.000
_cell.length_c   1.000
_cell.angle_alpha   90.00
_cell.angle_beta   90.00
_cell.angle_gamma   90.00
#
_symmetry.space_group_name_H-M   'P 1'
#
loop_
_entity.id
_entity.type
_entity.pdbx_description
1 polymer ?
#
loop_
_entity_poly.entity_id
_entity_poly.type
_entity_poly.pdbx_seq_one_letter_code
_entity_poly.pdbx_strand_id
1 'polypeptide(L)'
;MSVFEEMRNPTNSFDLNEKNYKRNIGLIAQIDVSNIYLRLSSIFDQINELKNRVALENEFQISQFNYETMLRQFCDDYHDVVNVAASIKSSLDQRSGLLGLFKGYNNPIETILSGKSYQLNFQQLRNKFSYHAAVLRQSEKKTIDTIAKDLDEFMLNFT
;
A
#
# COMPACT_ATOMS: atom_id res chain seq x y z
N MET A 1 11.84 -5.96 13.84
CA MET A 1 10.72 -5.87 12.88
C MET A 1 11.19 -6.51 11.59
N SER A 2 10.40 -7.42 11.01
CA SER A 2 10.75 -8.10 9.76
C SER A 2 10.39 -7.23 8.54
N VAL A 3 11.14 -7.33 7.44
CA VAL A 3 10.80 -6.68 6.14
C VAL A 3 9.36 -7.02 5.74
N PHE A 4 8.94 -8.27 5.95
CA PHE A 4 7.59 -8.74 5.67
C PHE A 4 6.51 -8.02 6.48
N GLU A 5 6.82 -7.58 7.71
CA GLU A 5 5.88 -6.85 8.55
C GLU A 5 5.68 -5.42 8.05
N GLU A 6 6.76 -4.77 7.62
CA GLU A 6 6.73 -3.40 7.07
C GLU A 6 6.15 -3.33 5.65
N MET A 7 6.37 -4.37 4.84
CA MET A 7 5.86 -4.44 3.47
C MET A 7 4.42 -4.92 3.37
N ARG A 8 3.82 -5.36 4.49
CA ARG A 8 2.53 -6.03 4.50
C ARG A 8 1.48 -5.19 3.78
N ASN A 9 0.87 -5.75 2.73
CA ASN A 9 -0.19 -5.06 2.02
C ASN A 9 -1.33 -4.68 3.00
N PRO A 10 -1.72 -3.40 3.04
CA PRO A 10 -2.70 -2.92 4.02
C PRO A 10 -4.04 -3.64 3.85
N THR A 11 -4.37 -4.09 2.64
CA THR A 11 -5.62 -4.82 2.36
C THR A 11 -5.68 -6.23 2.93
N ASN A 12 -4.55 -6.84 3.30
CA ASN A 12 -4.50 -8.25 3.73
C ASN A 12 -5.15 -8.48 5.11
N SER A 13 -5.22 -7.46 5.96
CA SER A 13 -5.88 -7.54 7.28
C SER A 13 -7.29 -6.96 7.29
N PHE A 14 -7.77 -6.41 6.18
CA PHE A 14 -9.04 -5.70 6.13
C PHE A 14 -10.11 -6.50 5.40
N ASP A 15 -11.16 -6.86 6.13
CA ASP A 15 -12.39 -7.39 5.55
C ASP A 15 -13.09 -6.31 4.71
N LEU A 16 -12.93 -6.36 3.40
CA LEU A 16 -13.56 -5.41 2.47
C LEU A 16 -15.05 -5.69 2.23
N ASN A 17 -15.66 -6.64 2.97
CA ASN A 17 -17.12 -6.79 2.97
C ASN A 17 -17.81 -5.47 3.36
N GLU A 18 -18.99 -5.23 2.80
CA GLU A 18 -19.70 -3.95 2.93
C GLU A 18 -19.89 -3.48 4.38
N LYS A 19 -20.02 -4.43 5.32
CA LYS A 19 -20.20 -4.17 6.75
C LYS A 19 -19.02 -3.41 7.37
N ASN A 20 -17.78 -3.70 6.93
CA ASN A 20 -16.56 -3.09 7.46
C ASN A 20 -15.86 -2.15 6.46
N TYR A 21 -16.34 -2.10 5.22
CA TYR A 21 -15.72 -1.36 4.12
C TYR A 21 -15.42 0.11 4.47
N LYS A 22 -16.38 0.85 5.04
CA LYS A 22 -16.16 2.27 5.42
C LYS A 22 -15.04 2.44 6.45
N ARG A 23 -15.00 1.57 7.46
CA ARG A 23 -13.97 1.60 8.50
C ARG A 23 -12.60 1.29 7.90
N ASN A 24 -12.51 0.24 7.11
CA ASN A 24 -11.26 -0.24 6.55
C ASN A 24 -10.66 0.73 5.54
N ILE A 25 -11.46 1.30 4.65
CA ILE A 25 -11.04 2.39 3.77
C ILE A 25 -10.57 3.60 4.59
N GLY A 26 -11.25 3.91 5.70
CA GLY A 26 -10.86 4.98 6.61
C GLY A 26 -9.46 4.79 7.21
N LEU A 27 -9.10 3.56 7.55
CA LEU A 27 -7.79 3.19 8.08
C LEU A 27 -6.70 3.25 6.98
N ILE A 28 -6.99 2.69 5.80
CA ILE A 28 -6.04 2.70 4.68
C ILE A 28 -5.72 4.13 4.24
N ALA A 29 -6.72 5.02 4.19
CA ALA A 29 -6.56 6.43 3.83
C ALA A 29 -5.68 7.23 4.80
N GLN A 30 -5.33 6.68 5.97
CA GLN A 30 -4.51 7.34 7.00
C GLN A 30 -3.07 6.81 7.05
N ILE A 31 -2.72 5.85 6.20
CA ILE A 31 -1.38 5.28 6.21
C ILE A 31 -0.38 6.31 5.66
N ASP A 32 0.66 6.58 6.44
CA ASP A 32 1.78 7.41 6.03
C ASP A 32 2.84 6.57 5.33
N VAL A 33 2.82 6.61 4.00
CA VAL A 33 3.76 5.87 3.15
C VAL A 33 5.20 6.35 3.32
N SER A 34 5.42 7.60 3.74
CA SER A 34 6.76 8.14 3.97
C SER A 34 7.47 7.40 5.11
N ASN A 35 6.73 7.05 6.15
CA ASN A 35 7.26 6.25 7.25
C ASN A 35 7.63 4.83 6.81
N ILE A 36 6.85 4.23 5.92
CA ILE A 36 7.15 2.90 5.34
C ILE A 36 8.45 2.98 4.53
N TYR A 37 8.57 4.00 3.67
CA TYR A 37 9.79 4.24 2.89
C TYR A 37 11.02 4.36 3.78
N LEU A 38 10.97 5.21 4.81
CA LEU A 38 12.10 5.42 5.72
C LEU A 38 12.54 4.13 6.43
N ARG A 39 11.58 3.34 6.90
CA ARG A 39 11.87 2.08 7.61
C ARG A 39 12.45 1.03 6.68
N LEU A 40 11.86 0.83 5.51
CA LEU A 40 12.36 -0.14 4.53
C LEU A 40 13.73 0.26 3.98
N SER A 41 13.95 1.55 3.71
CA SER A 41 15.26 2.06 3.31
C SER A 41 16.32 1.71 4.35
N SER A 42 16.04 2.00 5.63
CA SER A 42 16.96 1.66 6.72
C SER A 42 17.25 0.17 6.81
N ILE A 43 16.25 -0.69 6.60
CA ILE A 43 16.47 -2.15 6.61
C ILE A 43 17.33 -2.59 5.42
N PHE A 44 17.11 -2.03 4.23
CA PHE A 44 17.89 -2.36 3.04
C PHE A 44 19.35 -1.89 3.15
N ASP A 45 19.58 -0.73 3.76
CA ASP A 45 20.93 -0.26 4.08
C ASP A 45 21.62 -1.23 5.05
N GLN A 46 20.94 -1.66 6.10
CA GLN A 46 21.46 -2.66 7.06
C GLN A 46 21.79 -4.00 6.40
N ILE A 47 20.97 -4.45 5.43
CA ILE A 47 21.26 -5.68 4.67
C ILE A 47 22.56 -5.51 3.86
N ASN A 48 22.71 -4.41 3.13
CA ASN A 48 23.91 -4.13 2.36
C ASN A 48 25.16 -4.01 3.27
N GLU A 49 25.05 -3.35 4.42
CA GLU A 49 26.13 -3.25 5.40
C GLU A 49 26.53 -4.63 5.95
N LEU A 50 25.56 -5.48 6.28
CA LEU A 50 25.81 -6.83 6.76
C LEU A 50 26.52 -7.67 5.69
N LYS A 51 26.01 -7.68 4.46
CA LYS A 51 26.63 -8.40 3.35
C LYS A 51 28.10 -7.96 3.14
N ASN A 52 28.35 -6.65 3.18
CA ASN A 52 29.71 -6.11 3.05
C ASN A 52 30.63 -6.59 4.18
N ARG A 53 30.14 -6.58 5.42
CA ARG A 53 30.92 -7.06 6.57
C ARG A 53 31.28 -8.54 6.42
N VAL A 54 30.32 -9.38 6.10
CA VAL A 54 30.54 -10.83 5.93
C VAL A 54 31.47 -11.09 4.75
N ALA A 55 31.33 -10.37 3.63
CA ALA A 55 32.23 -10.49 2.48
C ALA A 55 33.68 -10.14 2.85
N LEU A 56 33.89 -9.05 3.60
CA LEU A 56 35.21 -8.64 4.09
C LEU A 56 35.83 -9.67 5.03
N GLU A 57 35.04 -10.25 5.95
CA GLU A 57 35.48 -11.32 6.85
C GLU A 57 35.90 -12.60 6.10
N ASN A 58 35.39 -12.80 4.89
CA ASN A 58 35.67 -13.97 4.04
C ASN A 58 36.54 -13.61 2.83
N GLU A 59 37.22 -12.45 2.87
CA GLU A 59 38.23 -12.01 1.90
C GLU A 59 37.73 -11.86 0.44
N PHE A 60 36.44 -11.57 0.22
CA PHE A 60 35.92 -11.25 -1.11
C PHE A 60 35.19 -9.91 -1.15
N GLN A 61 35.06 -9.37 -2.35
CA GLN A 61 34.37 -8.10 -2.60
C GLN A 61 33.00 -8.34 -3.20
N ILE A 62 32.04 -7.51 -2.78
CA ILE A 62 30.70 -7.48 -3.38
C ILE A 62 30.37 -6.05 -3.78
N SER A 63 29.50 -5.92 -4.79
CA SER A 63 28.80 -4.67 -5.05
C SER A 63 27.56 -4.58 -4.17
N GLN A 64 27.22 -3.36 -3.74
CA GLN A 64 25.96 -3.10 -3.06
C GLN A 64 24.79 -3.30 -4.03
N PHE A 65 23.73 -3.94 -3.55
CA PHE A 65 22.51 -4.08 -4.34
C PHE A 65 21.71 -2.78 -4.27
N ASN A 66 21.26 -2.30 -5.43
CA ASN A 66 20.44 -1.09 -5.49
C ASN A 66 18.96 -1.42 -5.24
N TYR A 67 18.57 -1.40 -3.97
CA TYR A 67 17.17 -1.58 -3.56
C TYR A 67 16.30 -0.33 -3.78
N GLU A 68 16.89 0.83 -4.05
CA GLU A 68 16.19 2.12 -4.03
C GLU A 68 15.11 2.23 -5.13
N THR A 69 15.44 1.83 -6.36
CA THR A 69 14.50 1.87 -7.48
C THR A 69 13.27 1.01 -7.23
N MET A 70 13.48 -0.17 -6.66
CA MET A 70 12.42 -1.10 -6.30
C MET A 70 11.57 -0.57 -5.15
N LEU A 71 12.21 -0.02 -4.11
CA LEU A 71 11.53 0.57 -2.96
C LEU A 71 10.66 1.76 -3.37
N ARG A 72 11.16 2.64 -4.25
CA ARG A 72 10.39 3.78 -4.78
C ARG A 72 9.13 3.30 -5.49
N GLN A 73 9.25 2.35 -6.42
CA GLN A 73 8.09 1.78 -7.12
C GLN A 73 7.07 1.17 -6.13
N PHE A 74 7.54 0.41 -5.14
CA PHE A 74 6.66 -0.16 -4.12
C PHE A 74 5.91 0.93 -3.34
N CYS A 75 6.60 2.01 -2.95
CA CYS A 75 5.99 3.12 -2.23
C CYS A 75 5.03 3.92 -3.11
N ASP A 76 5.32 4.12 -4.39
CA ASP A 76 4.41 4.76 -5.34
C ASP A 76 3.11 3.96 -5.49
N ASP A 77 3.21 2.65 -5.68
CA ASP A 77 2.06 1.74 -5.76
C ASP A 77 1.23 1.76 -4.45
N TYR A 78 1.91 1.88 -3.30
CA TYR A 78 1.27 2.00 -2.00
C TYR A 78 0.53 3.34 -1.88
N HIS A 79 1.16 4.42 -2.31
CA HIS A 79 0.62 5.77 -2.27
C HIS A 79 -0.65 5.88 -3.13
N ASP A 80 -0.68 5.23 -4.29
CA ASP A 80 -1.88 5.13 -5.12
C ASP A 80 -3.05 4.48 -4.38
N VAL A 81 -2.82 3.36 -3.68
CA VAL A 81 -3.86 2.70 -2.86
C VAL A 81 -4.39 3.63 -1.78
N VAL A 82 -3.50 4.34 -1.08
CA VAL A 82 -3.87 5.32 -0.03
C VAL A 82 -4.67 6.48 -0.61
N ASN A 83 -4.27 7.02 -1.76
CA ASN A 83 -4.94 8.13 -2.43
C ASN A 83 -6.34 7.77 -2.91
N VAL A 84 -6.52 6.57 -3.48
CA VAL A 84 -7.85 6.09 -3.86
C VAL A 84 -8.71 5.83 -2.63
N ALA A 85 -8.15 5.26 -1.55
CA ALA A 85 -8.87 5.10 -0.29
C ALA A 85 -9.31 6.45 0.30
N ALA A 86 -8.46 7.48 0.26
CA ALA A 86 -8.80 8.83 0.70
C ALA A 86 -9.94 9.44 -0.14
N SER A 87 -9.93 9.21 -1.44
CA SER A 87 -11.00 9.65 -2.36
C SER A 87 -12.34 8.96 -2.05
N ILE A 88 -12.30 7.66 -1.76
CA ILE A 88 -13.49 6.90 -1.34
C ILE A 88 -13.99 7.40 0.02
N LYS A 89 -13.11 7.62 0.99
CA LYS A 89 -13.44 8.15 2.32
C LYS A 89 -14.12 9.52 2.21
N SER A 90 -13.53 10.44 1.46
CA SER A 90 -14.10 11.76 1.19
C SER A 90 -15.50 11.66 0.57
N SER A 91 -15.68 10.78 -0.41
CA SER A 91 -16.98 10.54 -1.06
C SER A 91 -18.05 10.01 -0.07
N LEU A 92 -17.65 9.14 0.87
CA LEU A 92 -18.54 8.60 1.91
C LEU A 92 -18.90 9.65 2.97
N ASP A 93 -17.95 10.51 3.34
CA ASP A 93 -18.14 11.56 4.32
C ASP A 93 -19.03 12.69 3.76
N GLN A 94 -18.81 13.10 2.51
CA GLN A 94 -19.68 14.04 1.80
C GLN A 94 -21.13 13.55 1.74
N ARG A 95 -21.36 12.29 1.39
CA ARG A 95 -22.71 11.71 1.38
C ARG A 95 -23.33 11.70 2.77
N SER A 96 -22.56 11.33 3.79
CA SER A 96 -23.05 11.30 5.18
C SER A 96 -23.44 12.70 5.65
N GLY A 97 -22.63 13.72 5.34
CA GLY A 97 -22.90 15.12 5.67
C GLY A 97 -24.12 15.69 4.95
N LEU A 98 -24.22 15.46 3.63
CA LEU A 98 -25.37 15.92 2.84
C LEU A 98 -26.68 15.22 3.27
N LEU A 99 -26.66 13.91 3.47
CA LEU A 99 -27.84 13.20 3.99
C LEU A 99 -28.24 13.69 5.38
N GLY A 100 -27.28 14.00 6.25
CA GLY A 100 -27.55 14.62 7.55
C GLY A 100 -28.21 15.98 7.45
N LEU A 101 -27.76 16.82 6.50
CA LEU A 101 -28.31 18.16 6.26
C LEU A 101 -29.74 18.12 5.69
N PHE A 102 -30.04 17.16 4.81
CA PHE A 102 -31.36 17.07 4.16
C PHE A 102 -32.37 16.17 4.88
N LYS A 103 -31.97 15.50 5.97
CA LYS A 103 -32.84 14.61 6.73
C LYS A 103 -34.09 15.35 7.25
N GLY A 104 -35.27 14.91 6.80
CA GLY A 104 -36.56 15.51 7.19
C GLY A 104 -37.14 16.51 6.18
N TYR A 105 -36.39 16.85 5.12
CA TYR A 105 -36.93 17.54 3.95
C TYR A 105 -37.24 16.49 2.88
N ASN A 106 -38.50 16.38 2.42
CA ASN A 106 -38.89 15.56 1.25
C ASN A 106 -38.26 16.13 -0.03
N ASN A 107 -36.93 16.02 -0.16
CA ASN A 107 -36.14 16.80 -1.09
C ASN A 107 -35.63 15.91 -2.23
N PRO A 108 -35.80 16.27 -3.51
CA PRO A 108 -35.22 15.57 -4.65
C PRO A 108 -33.69 15.39 -4.57
N ILE A 109 -32.98 16.20 -3.76
CA ILE A 109 -31.55 16.03 -3.50
C ILE A 109 -31.23 14.73 -2.75
N GLU A 110 -32.09 14.29 -1.82
CA GLU A 110 -31.94 12.98 -1.16
C GLU A 110 -32.04 11.85 -2.20
N THR A 111 -32.97 11.99 -3.14
CA THR A 111 -33.13 11.07 -4.28
C THR A 111 -31.92 11.08 -5.22
N ILE A 112 -31.32 12.25 -5.51
CA ILE A 112 -30.12 12.37 -6.35
C ILE A 112 -28.89 11.75 -5.68
N LEU A 113 -28.71 11.96 -4.37
CA LEU A 113 -27.62 11.36 -3.58
C LEU A 113 -27.79 9.85 -3.40
N SER A 114 -29.03 9.36 -3.45
CA SER A 114 -29.35 7.93 -3.58
C SER A 114 -29.34 7.41 -5.02
N GLY A 115 -29.17 8.30 -6.01
CA GLY A 115 -29.37 8.05 -7.43
C GLY A 115 -28.19 7.39 -8.14
N LYS A 116 -28.45 6.89 -9.36
CA LYS A 116 -27.53 6.10 -10.18
C LYS A 116 -26.17 6.76 -10.43
N SER A 117 -26.11 8.10 -10.53
CA SER A 117 -24.88 8.85 -10.84
C SER A 117 -23.85 8.77 -9.70
N TYR A 118 -24.29 8.90 -8.45
CA TYR A 118 -23.42 8.73 -7.29
C TYR A 118 -22.97 7.27 -7.14
N GLN A 119 -23.88 6.32 -7.38
CA GLN A 119 -23.58 4.89 -7.38
C GLN A 119 -22.53 4.52 -8.44
N LEU A 120 -22.60 5.11 -9.64
CA LEU A 120 -21.62 4.96 -10.72
C LEU A 120 -20.23 5.44 -10.31
N ASN A 121 -20.10 6.67 -9.79
CA ASN A 121 -18.81 7.20 -9.33
C ASN A 121 -18.21 6.39 -8.18
N PHE A 122 -19.03 5.96 -7.22
CA PHE A 122 -18.57 5.13 -6.11
C PHE A 122 -18.10 3.74 -6.58
N GLN A 123 -18.80 3.14 -7.54
CA GLN A 123 -18.39 1.86 -8.13
C GLN A 123 -17.08 1.99 -8.92
N GLN A 124 -16.90 3.09 -9.65
CA GLN A 124 -15.64 3.38 -10.35
C GLN A 124 -14.46 3.50 -9.37
N LEU A 125 -14.64 4.21 -8.24
CA LEU A 125 -13.62 4.30 -7.20
C LEU A 125 -13.32 2.93 -6.57
N ARG A 126 -14.34 2.10 -6.33
CA ARG A 126 -14.17 0.71 -5.87
C ARG A 126 -13.35 -0.14 -6.82
N ASN A 127 -13.63 -0.05 -8.12
CA ASN A 127 -12.88 -0.77 -9.15
C ASN A 127 -11.44 -0.28 -9.22
N LYS A 128 -11.22 1.05 -9.18
CA LYS A 128 -9.89 1.66 -9.17
C LYS A 128 -9.09 1.21 -7.93
N PHE A 129 -9.71 1.16 -6.77
CA PHE A 129 -9.08 0.67 -5.55
C PHE A 129 -8.67 -0.80 -5.68
N SER A 130 -9.56 -1.64 -6.20
CA SER A 130 -9.29 -3.06 -6.42
C SER A 130 -8.11 -3.29 -7.38
N TYR A 131 -8.01 -2.46 -8.43
CA TYR A 131 -6.89 -2.48 -9.36
C TYR A 131 -5.57 -2.13 -8.65
N HIS A 132 -5.47 -0.98 -7.98
CA HIS A 132 -4.22 -0.58 -7.31
C HIS A 132 -3.86 -1.54 -6.16
N ALA A 133 -4.83 -2.12 -5.47
CA ALA A 133 -4.57 -3.14 -4.46
C ALA A 133 -3.91 -4.40 -5.07
N ALA A 134 -4.33 -4.81 -6.27
CA ALA A 134 -3.72 -5.93 -6.98
C ALA A 134 -2.29 -5.59 -7.46
N VAL A 135 -2.09 -4.37 -7.98
CA VAL A 135 -0.76 -3.87 -8.37
C VAL A 135 0.19 -3.86 -7.16
N LEU A 136 -0.25 -3.34 -6.01
CA LEU A 136 0.53 -3.32 -4.79
C LEU A 136 0.92 -4.74 -4.33
N ARG A 137 0.03 -5.73 -4.43
CA ARG A 137 0.39 -7.14 -4.13
C ARG A 137 1.47 -7.69 -5.05
N GLN A 138 1.43 -7.33 -6.34
CA GLN A 138 2.45 -7.73 -7.30
C GLN A 138 3.80 -7.07 -6.99
N SER A 139 3.77 -5.79 -6.63
CA SER A 139 4.95 -5.01 -6.23
C SER A 139 5.59 -5.53 -4.95
N GLU A 140 4.77 -5.84 -3.93
CA GLU A 140 5.18 -6.50 -2.68
C GLU A 140 5.91 -7.82 -2.97
N LYS A 141 5.26 -8.70 -3.76
CA LYS A 141 5.86 -9.98 -4.14
C LYS A 141 7.17 -9.80 -4.89
N LYS A 142 7.21 -8.93 -5.92
CA LYS A 142 8.41 -8.67 -6.70
C LYS A 142 9.56 -8.19 -5.82
N THR A 143 9.26 -7.36 -4.83
CA THR A 143 10.26 -6.85 -3.90
C THR A 143 10.85 -7.97 -3.05
N ILE A 144 9.98 -8.79 -2.45
CA ILE A 144 10.39 -9.95 -1.65
C ILE A 144 11.24 -10.92 -2.49
N ASP A 145 10.78 -11.26 -3.69
CA ASP A 145 11.48 -12.17 -4.60
C ASP A 145 12.86 -11.61 -4.99
N THR A 146 12.98 -10.29 -5.16
CA THR A 146 14.25 -9.61 -5.49
C THR A 146 15.23 -9.66 -4.33
N ILE A 147 14.76 -9.40 -3.09
CA ILE A 147 15.59 -9.48 -1.89
C ILE A 147 16.05 -10.92 -1.66
N ALA A 148 15.14 -11.89 -1.78
CA ALA A 148 15.47 -13.31 -1.63
C ALA A 148 16.54 -13.73 -2.64
N LYS A 149 16.35 -13.36 -3.92
CA LYS A 149 17.33 -13.64 -4.97
C LYS A 149 18.70 -13.01 -4.69
N ASP A 150 18.75 -11.75 -4.28
CA ASP A 150 20.02 -11.08 -3.94
C ASP A 150 20.74 -11.76 -2.76
N LEU A 151 20.00 -12.21 -1.75
CA LEU A 151 20.57 -12.95 -0.62
C LEU A 151 21.04 -14.35 -1.04
N ASP A 152 20.27 -15.07 -1.86
CA ASP A 152 20.66 -16.38 -2.37
C ASP A 152 21.93 -16.28 -3.24
N GLU A 153 21.99 -15.29 -4.16
CA GLU A 153 23.18 -15.02 -4.97
C GLU A 153 24.39 -14.65 -4.12
N PHE A 154 24.19 -13.92 -3.02
CA PHE A 154 25.26 -13.63 -2.07
C PHE A 154 25.78 -14.91 -1.38
N MET A 155 24.87 -15.80 -0.97
CA MET A 155 25.23 -17.05 -0.28
C MET A 155 25.99 -18.04 -1.17
N LEU A 156 25.83 -17.98 -2.50
CA LEU A 156 26.60 -18.81 -3.44
C LEU A 156 28.11 -18.57 -3.38
N ASN A 157 28.55 -17.41 -2.88
CA ASN A 157 29.99 -17.12 -2.73
C ASN A 157 30.65 -17.91 -1.58
N PHE A 158 29.87 -18.62 -0.77
CA PHE A 158 30.35 -19.41 0.38
C PHE A 158 30.24 -20.92 0.18
N THR A 159 29.75 -21.36 -0.99
CA THR A 159 29.68 -22.78 -1.41
C THR A 159 30.77 -23.10 -2.41
#